data_AF-A0A957PCC0-F1
#
_entry.id   AF-A0A957PCC0-F1
#
_cell.length_a   1.000
_cell.length_b   1.000
_cell.length_c   1.000
_cell.angle_alpha   90.00
_cell.angle_beta   90.00
_cell.angle_gamma   90.00
#
_symmetry.space_group_name_H-M   'P 1'
#
loop_
_entity.id
_entity.type
_entity.pdbx_description
1 polymer ?
#
loop_
_entity_poly.entity_id
_entity_poly.type
_entity_poly.pdbx_seq_one_letter_code
_entity_poly.pdbx_strand_id
1 'polypeptide(L)'
;MNAETLIAKMARLQAENTKLRRVAKQSGDAARLERITTDAQQLLVWRFSGFSISQRAVSGYGMTRRAWQWARCLLMLAGIHNGHDLTCSDFNEALAALNGAVARLEREGLEPLKFSLPQHCTLENWYKRQEKLASKTACNTAGNTARQDVNNNASLSNAPSTNNSAVGEGIRSGIGRDRRREIEERQGVKI
;
A
#
# COMPACT_ATOMS: atom_id res chain seq x y z
N MET A 1 -29.53 -14.85 -47.67
CA MET A 1 -29.33 -15.03 -46.21
C MET A 1 -30.67 -14.81 -45.53
N ASN A 2 -31.15 -15.79 -44.78
CA ASN A 2 -32.51 -15.77 -44.22
C ASN A 2 -32.51 -14.91 -42.95
N ALA A 3 -33.50 -14.03 -42.80
CA ALA A 3 -33.59 -13.08 -41.69
C ALA A 3 -33.53 -13.76 -40.31
N GLU A 4 -34.09 -14.97 -40.20
CA GLU A 4 -34.07 -15.78 -38.97
C GLU A 4 -32.66 -16.16 -38.52
N THR A 5 -31.76 -16.49 -39.47
CA THR A 5 -30.36 -16.83 -39.15
C THR A 5 -29.57 -15.63 -38.64
N LEU A 6 -29.94 -14.42 -39.08
CA LEU A 6 -29.35 -13.18 -38.60
C LEU A 6 -29.82 -12.86 -37.18
N ILE A 7 -31.12 -13.06 -36.88
CA ILE A 7 -31.69 -12.86 -35.55
C ILE A 7 -31.07 -13.83 -34.53
N ALA A 8 -30.93 -15.12 -34.88
CA ALA A 8 -30.32 -16.12 -34.01
C ALA A 8 -28.84 -15.79 -33.69
N LYS A 9 -28.09 -15.29 -34.68
CA LYS A 9 -26.70 -14.83 -34.48
C LYS A 9 -26.64 -13.56 -33.64
N MET A 10 -27.56 -12.62 -33.85
CA MET A 10 -27.64 -11.39 -33.06
C MET A 10 -27.94 -11.69 -31.58
N ALA A 11 -28.88 -12.60 -31.29
CA ALA A 11 -29.20 -13.05 -29.94
C ALA A 11 -28.02 -13.76 -29.26
N ARG A 12 -27.31 -14.63 -30.00
CA ARG A 12 -26.09 -15.30 -29.50
C ARG A 12 -24.98 -14.29 -29.18
N LEU A 13 -24.73 -13.35 -30.09
CA LEU A 13 -23.72 -12.31 -29.90
C LEU A 13 -24.09 -11.37 -28.74
N GLN A 14 -25.37 -11.07 -28.52
CA GLN A 14 -25.82 -10.29 -27.37
C GLN A 14 -25.66 -11.05 -26.04
N ALA A 15 -25.98 -12.36 -26.01
CA ALA A 15 -25.73 -13.20 -24.83
C ALA A 15 -24.23 -13.27 -24.49
N GLU A 16 -23.39 -13.35 -25.51
CA GLU A 16 -21.93 -13.37 -25.37
C GLU A 16 -21.37 -12.00 -24.96
N ASN A 17 -21.88 -10.89 -25.52
CA ASN A 17 -21.53 -9.54 -25.09
C ASN A 17 -21.92 -9.29 -23.61
N THR A 18 -23.05 -9.84 -23.16
CA THR A 18 -23.51 -9.76 -21.76
C THR A 18 -22.62 -10.60 -20.84
N LYS A 19 -22.21 -11.78 -21.31
CA LYS A 19 -21.26 -12.67 -20.61
C LYS A 19 -19.88 -12.02 -20.47
N LEU A 20 -19.36 -11.41 -21.53
CA LEU A 20 -18.05 -10.74 -21.53
C LEU A 20 -18.06 -9.44 -20.73
N ARG A 21 -19.15 -8.65 -20.77
CA ARG A 21 -19.31 -7.47 -19.92
C ARG A 21 -19.37 -7.82 -18.43
N ARG A 22 -19.92 -8.99 -18.08
CA ARG A 22 -19.87 -9.53 -16.72
C ARG A 22 -18.44 -9.86 -16.32
N VAL A 23 -17.70 -10.58 -17.17
CA VAL A 23 -16.28 -10.94 -16.95
C VAL A 23 -15.34 -9.72 -16.89
N ALA A 24 -15.55 -8.72 -17.74
CA ALA A 24 -14.73 -7.50 -17.82
C ALA A 24 -15.01 -6.51 -16.68
N LYS A 25 -16.23 -6.46 -16.16
CA LYS A 25 -16.56 -5.69 -14.95
C LYS A 25 -16.07 -6.39 -13.69
N GLN A 26 -15.91 -7.72 -13.74
CA GLN A 26 -15.40 -8.54 -12.65
C GLN A 26 -13.87 -8.55 -12.53
N SER A 27 -13.09 -8.35 -13.60
CA SER A 27 -11.63 -8.56 -13.54
C SER A 27 -10.91 -7.61 -12.58
N GLY A 28 -11.28 -6.32 -12.54
CA GLY A 28 -10.64 -5.34 -11.65
C GLY A 28 -11.06 -5.46 -10.18
N ASP A 29 -12.33 -5.79 -9.94
CA ASP A 29 -12.86 -5.95 -8.59
C ASP A 29 -12.51 -7.33 -8.00
N ALA A 30 -12.45 -8.38 -8.81
CA ALA A 30 -11.96 -9.70 -8.40
C ALA A 30 -10.47 -9.66 -8.05
N ALA A 31 -9.63 -9.09 -8.91
CA ALA A 31 -8.20 -8.92 -8.60
C ALA A 31 -7.98 -8.06 -7.34
N ARG A 32 -8.86 -7.06 -7.12
CA ARG A 32 -8.83 -6.28 -5.88
C ARG A 32 -9.25 -7.13 -4.68
N LEU A 33 -10.32 -7.91 -4.79
CA LEU A 33 -10.79 -8.78 -3.71
C LEU A 33 -9.72 -9.81 -3.32
N GLU A 34 -9.07 -10.44 -4.30
CA GLU A 34 -7.94 -11.35 -4.08
C GLU A 34 -6.84 -10.65 -3.27
N ARG A 35 -6.42 -9.46 -3.70
CA ARG A 35 -5.41 -8.68 -2.98
C ARG A 35 -5.81 -8.35 -1.54
N ILE A 36 -7.07 -7.90 -1.34
CA ILE A 36 -7.59 -7.58 -0.01
C ILE A 36 -7.62 -8.83 0.87
N THR A 37 -7.95 -9.98 0.29
CA THR A 37 -7.98 -11.27 0.97
C THR A 37 -6.58 -11.67 1.43
N THR A 38 -5.58 -11.56 0.55
CA THR A 38 -4.17 -11.80 0.91
C THR A 38 -3.70 -10.87 2.03
N ASP A 39 -4.01 -9.57 1.93
CA ASP A 39 -3.66 -8.60 2.98
C ASP A 39 -4.35 -8.93 4.32
N ALA A 40 -5.61 -9.38 4.30
CA ALA A 40 -6.35 -9.80 5.50
C ALA A 40 -5.77 -11.07 6.13
N GLN A 41 -5.42 -12.07 5.33
CA GLN A 41 -4.73 -13.28 5.81
C GLN A 41 -3.39 -12.93 6.45
N GLN A 42 -2.63 -12.01 5.86
CA GLN A 42 -1.36 -11.55 6.42
C GLN A 42 -1.54 -10.90 7.80
N LEU A 43 -2.60 -10.11 8.00
CA LEU A 43 -2.93 -9.55 9.32
C LEU A 43 -3.25 -10.64 10.35
N LEU A 44 -4.02 -11.67 9.95
CA LEU A 44 -4.30 -12.81 10.84
C LEU A 44 -2.99 -13.51 11.22
N VAL A 45 -2.15 -13.88 10.25
CA VAL A 45 -0.87 -14.55 10.49
C VAL A 45 -0.01 -13.74 11.47
N TRP A 46 0.11 -12.42 11.27
CA TRP A 46 0.84 -11.57 12.20
C TRP A 46 0.25 -11.56 13.61
N ARG A 47 -1.08 -11.43 13.74
CA ARG A 47 -1.72 -11.38 15.05
C ARG A 47 -1.52 -12.66 15.85
N PHE A 48 -1.72 -13.81 15.20
CA PHE A 48 -1.56 -15.14 15.82
C PHE A 48 -0.08 -15.50 16.06
N SER A 49 0.84 -14.86 15.34
CA SER A 49 2.28 -14.93 15.63
C SER A 49 2.74 -13.95 16.73
N GLY A 50 1.83 -13.22 17.37
CA GLY A 50 2.11 -12.30 18.47
C GLY A 50 2.53 -10.88 18.05
N PHE A 51 2.47 -10.53 16.77
CA PHE A 51 2.77 -9.18 16.30
C PHE A 51 1.58 -8.23 16.47
N SER A 52 1.87 -6.94 16.61
CA SER A 52 0.83 -5.90 16.64
C SER A 52 0.29 -5.64 15.24
N ILE A 53 -1.03 -5.71 15.08
CA ILE A 53 -1.72 -5.39 13.83
C ILE A 53 -2.21 -3.94 13.75
N SER A 54 -1.72 -3.06 14.61
CA SER A 54 -2.06 -1.63 14.54
C SER A 54 -1.56 -1.01 13.24
N GLN A 55 -2.26 0.01 12.73
CA GLN A 55 -1.91 0.68 11.47
C GLN A 55 -0.45 1.16 11.44
N ARG A 56 0.09 1.59 12.59
CA ARG A 56 1.46 2.06 12.72
C ARG A 56 2.46 0.90 12.69
N ALA A 57 2.20 -0.18 13.42
CA ALA A 57 3.07 -1.36 13.46
C ALA A 57 3.17 -2.01 12.07
N VAL A 58 2.03 -2.20 11.42
CA VAL A 58 1.91 -2.85 10.11
C VAL A 58 2.63 -2.07 9.00
N SER A 59 2.70 -0.74 9.13
CA SER A 59 3.51 0.08 8.21
C SER A 59 5.01 -0.24 8.31
N GLY A 60 5.49 -0.64 9.49
CA GLY A 60 6.87 -1.12 9.69
C GLY A 60 7.16 -2.48 9.08
N TYR A 61 6.12 -3.29 8.84
CA TYR A 61 6.23 -4.61 8.18
C TYR A 61 6.09 -4.53 6.65
N GLY A 62 6.01 -3.32 6.09
CA GLY A 62 5.94 -3.09 4.64
C GLY A 62 4.53 -3.07 4.05
N MET A 63 3.48 -3.21 4.85
CA MET A 63 2.11 -3.09 4.35
C MET A 63 1.65 -1.63 4.37
N THR A 64 1.16 -1.18 3.22
CA THR A 64 0.69 0.21 3.07
C THR A 64 -0.54 0.47 3.94
N ARG A 65 -0.71 1.72 4.40
CA ARG A 65 -1.90 2.15 5.16
C ARG A 65 -3.21 1.78 4.45
N ARG A 66 -3.24 1.88 3.11
CA ARG A 66 -4.43 1.58 2.32
C ARG A 66 -4.75 0.09 2.32
N ALA A 67 -3.75 -0.76 2.09
CA ALA A 67 -3.89 -2.22 2.19
C ALA A 67 -4.42 -2.62 3.57
N TRP A 68 -3.83 -2.07 4.64
CA TRP A 68 -4.28 -2.29 6.01
C TRP A 68 -5.76 -1.89 6.23
N GLN A 69 -6.20 -0.75 5.68
CA GLN A 69 -7.59 -0.32 5.83
C GLN A 69 -8.58 -1.26 5.15
N TRP A 70 -8.28 -1.71 3.92
CA TRP A 70 -9.15 -2.65 3.21
C TRP A 70 -9.19 -4.01 3.91
N ALA A 71 -8.04 -4.53 4.31
CA ALA A 71 -7.93 -5.77 5.06
C ALA A 71 -8.73 -5.69 6.38
N ARG A 72 -8.58 -4.60 7.15
CA ARG A 72 -9.36 -4.36 8.37
C ARG A 72 -10.86 -4.29 8.10
N CYS A 73 -11.30 -3.66 7.02
CA CYS A 73 -12.72 -3.62 6.65
C CYS A 73 -13.26 -5.02 6.33
N LEU A 74 -12.49 -5.84 5.63
CA LEU A 74 -12.87 -7.22 5.35
C LEU A 74 -12.97 -8.06 6.64
N LEU A 75 -12.02 -7.89 7.55
CA LEU A 75 -12.06 -8.56 8.86
C LEU A 75 -13.24 -8.09 9.72
N MET A 76 -13.62 -6.81 9.65
CA MET A 76 -14.82 -6.28 10.31
C MET A 76 -16.09 -6.86 9.69
N LEU A 77 -16.16 -6.96 8.36
CA LEU A 77 -17.29 -7.58 7.66
C LEU A 77 -17.44 -9.07 8.03
N ALA A 78 -16.32 -9.76 8.23
CA ALA A 78 -16.28 -11.15 8.69
C ALA A 78 -16.62 -11.32 10.19
N GLY A 79 -16.77 -10.22 10.94
CA GLY A 79 -17.02 -10.26 12.39
C GLY A 79 -15.81 -10.63 13.25
N ILE A 80 -14.62 -10.73 12.65
CA ILE A 80 -13.37 -11.13 13.32
C ILE A 80 -12.71 -9.93 14.00
N HIS A 81 -13.02 -8.69 13.57
CA HIS A 81 -12.38 -7.47 14.06
C HIS A 81 -13.43 -6.48 14.56
N ASN A 82 -13.31 -5.97 15.79
CA ASN A 82 -14.29 -5.05 16.40
C ASN A 82 -14.00 -3.57 16.16
N GLY A 83 -12.85 -3.26 15.57
CA GLY A 83 -12.38 -1.90 15.30
C GLY A 83 -11.10 -1.55 16.06
N HIS A 84 -10.80 -2.26 17.15
CA HIS A 84 -9.57 -2.11 17.92
C HIS A 84 -8.63 -3.31 17.74
N ASP A 85 -9.14 -4.53 17.84
CA ASP A 85 -8.37 -5.77 17.72
C ASP A 85 -9.24 -6.93 17.18
N LEU A 86 -8.63 -8.11 17.02
CA LEU A 86 -9.35 -9.34 16.72
C LEU A 86 -10.16 -9.82 17.92
N THR A 87 -11.37 -10.32 17.65
CA THR A 87 -12.29 -10.92 18.62
C THR A 87 -12.14 -12.43 18.73
N CYS A 88 -11.61 -13.07 17.69
CA CYS A 88 -11.44 -14.52 17.62
C CYS A 88 -10.15 -14.98 18.32
N SER A 89 -10.22 -16.14 18.96
CA SER A 89 -9.08 -16.76 19.69
C SER A 89 -8.42 -17.92 18.93
N ASP A 90 -9.09 -18.49 17.93
CA ASP A 90 -8.56 -19.58 17.10
C ASP A 90 -8.30 -19.13 15.66
N PHE A 91 -7.17 -19.56 15.11
CA PHE A 91 -6.75 -19.16 13.77
C PHE A 91 -7.62 -19.80 12.69
N ASN A 92 -8.01 -21.07 12.87
CA ASN A 92 -8.80 -21.79 11.87
C ASN A 92 -10.23 -21.24 11.81
N GLU A 93 -10.82 -20.93 12.97
CA GLU A 93 -12.12 -20.25 13.04
C GLU A 93 -12.08 -18.88 12.34
N ALA A 94 -11.04 -18.08 12.57
CA ALA A 94 -10.87 -16.80 11.90
C ALA A 94 -10.74 -16.94 10.37
N LEU A 95 -9.97 -17.94 9.89
CA LEU A 95 -9.85 -18.21 8.46
C LEU A 95 -11.18 -18.67 7.84
N ALA A 96 -11.94 -19.52 8.51
CA ALA A 96 -13.25 -19.96 8.04
C ALA A 96 -14.24 -18.78 7.92
N ALA A 97 -14.28 -17.90 8.93
CA ALA A 97 -15.10 -16.70 8.91
C ALA A 97 -14.68 -15.73 7.77
N LEU A 98 -13.38 -15.56 7.55
CA LEU A 98 -12.85 -14.75 6.46
C LEU A 98 -13.28 -15.29 5.09
N ASN A 99 -13.14 -16.59 4.87
CA ASN A 99 -13.54 -17.24 3.61
C ASN A 99 -15.06 -17.11 3.37
N GLY A 100 -15.87 -17.22 4.42
CA GLY A 100 -17.31 -16.97 4.34
C GLY A 100 -17.64 -15.53 3.90
N ALA A 101 -16.91 -14.54 4.41
CA ALA A 101 -17.05 -13.15 4.00
C ALA A 101 -16.58 -12.88 2.56
N VAL A 102 -15.50 -13.53 2.12
CA VAL A 102 -15.01 -13.45 0.73
C VAL A 102 -16.05 -14.03 -0.24
N ALA A 103 -16.56 -15.24 0.03
CA ALA A 103 -17.62 -15.85 -0.78
C ALA A 103 -18.89 -14.98 -0.85
N ARG A 104 -19.20 -14.24 0.22
CA ARG A 104 -20.27 -13.24 0.20
C ARG A 104 -19.96 -12.08 -0.76
N LEU A 105 -18.76 -11.52 -0.71
CA LEU A 105 -18.34 -10.41 -1.58
C LEU A 105 -18.19 -10.81 -3.05
N GLU A 106 -17.84 -12.06 -3.35
CA GLU A 106 -17.83 -12.56 -4.72
C GLU A 106 -19.23 -12.53 -5.36
N ARG A 107 -20.28 -12.70 -4.55
CA ARG A 107 -21.69 -12.64 -5.00
C ARG A 107 -22.23 -11.21 -5.04
N GLU A 108 -21.98 -10.43 -4.00
CA GLU A 108 -22.55 -9.08 -3.81
C GLU A 108 -21.71 -7.96 -4.45
N GLY A 109 -20.44 -8.22 -4.74
CA GLY A 109 -19.45 -7.21 -5.14
C GLY A 109 -18.78 -6.51 -3.95
N LEU A 110 -17.93 -5.52 -4.24
CA LEU A 110 -17.13 -4.80 -3.24
C LEU A 110 -17.88 -3.65 -2.53
N GLU A 111 -19.14 -3.39 -2.88
CA GLU A 111 -19.93 -2.29 -2.30
C GLU A 111 -19.99 -2.34 -0.75
N PRO A 112 -20.19 -3.50 -0.09
CA PRO A 112 -20.23 -3.56 1.38
C PRO A 112 -18.95 -3.07 2.07
N LEU A 113 -17.79 -3.24 1.41
CA LEU A 113 -16.52 -2.75 1.92
C LEU A 113 -16.37 -1.24 1.78
N LYS A 114 -16.98 -0.62 0.76
CA LYS A 114 -16.90 0.85 0.54
C LYS A 114 -17.56 1.62 1.68
N PHE A 115 -18.67 1.13 2.22
CA PHE A 115 -19.39 1.76 3.33
C PHE A 115 -18.69 1.56 4.69
N SER A 116 -17.83 0.56 4.80
CA SER A 116 -17.09 0.24 6.03
C SER A 116 -15.77 1.01 6.16
N LEU A 117 -15.31 1.67 5.08
CA LEU A 117 -14.15 2.54 5.10
C LEU A 117 -14.47 3.85 5.84
N PRO A 118 -13.62 4.34 6.75
CA PRO A 118 -13.77 5.68 7.31
C PRO A 118 -13.87 6.73 6.18
N GLN A 119 -14.74 7.74 6.31
CA GLN A 119 -15.04 8.69 5.21
C GLN A 119 -13.81 9.37 4.60
N HIS A 120 -12.71 9.53 5.36
CA HIS A 120 -11.46 10.11 4.88
C HIS A 120 -10.58 9.16 4.04
N CYS A 121 -11.01 7.90 3.87
CA CYS A 121 -10.30 6.82 3.17
C CYS A 121 -10.93 6.47 1.81
N THR A 122 -12.06 7.09 1.45
CA THR A 122 -12.73 6.81 0.19
C THR A 122 -11.78 7.10 -0.97
N LEU A 123 -11.94 6.36 -2.08
CA LEU A 123 -11.16 6.52 -3.30
C LEU A 123 -11.10 7.98 -3.75
N GLU A 124 -12.25 8.66 -3.71
CA GLU A 124 -12.40 10.07 -4.06
C GLU A 124 -11.58 11.00 -3.15
N ASN A 125 -11.63 10.79 -1.84
CA ASN A 125 -10.89 11.61 -0.87
C ASN A 125 -9.39 11.32 -0.91
N TRP A 126 -8.98 10.10 -1.28
CA TRP A 126 -7.57 9.77 -1.51
C TRP A 126 -7.03 10.44 -2.79
N TYR A 127 -7.77 10.41 -3.91
CA TYR A 127 -7.39 11.12 -5.12
C TYR A 127 -7.31 12.63 -4.89
N LYS A 128 -8.33 13.23 -4.26
CA LYS A 128 -8.32 14.65 -3.88
C LYS A 128 -7.15 15.00 -2.95
N ARG A 129 -6.74 14.08 -2.08
CA ARG A 129 -5.58 14.27 -1.20
C ARG A 129 -4.25 14.12 -1.93
N GLN A 130 -4.12 13.20 -2.88
CA GLN A 130 -2.94 13.04 -3.73
C GLN A 130 -2.74 14.26 -4.63
N GLU A 131 -3.80 14.75 -5.25
CA GLU A 131 -3.78 15.97 -6.06
C GLU A 131 -3.36 17.18 -5.22
N LYS A 132 -3.93 17.33 -4.02
CA LYS A 132 -3.55 18.41 -3.07
C LYS A 132 -2.10 18.29 -2.58
N LEU A 133 -1.59 17.08 -2.39
CA LEU A 133 -0.19 16.82 -2.03
C LEU A 133 0.74 17.11 -3.22
N ALA A 134 0.37 16.74 -4.44
CA ALA A 134 1.13 17.04 -5.65
C ALA A 134 1.22 18.56 -5.89
N SER A 135 0.10 19.30 -5.76
CA SER A 135 0.09 20.76 -5.85
C SER A 135 0.93 21.43 -4.77
N LYS A 136 0.90 20.90 -3.53
CA LYS A 136 1.69 21.45 -2.42
C LYS A 136 3.19 21.14 -2.54
N THR A 137 3.54 20.02 -3.16
CA THR A 137 4.95 19.70 -3.45
C THR A 137 5.46 20.60 -4.56
N ALA A 138 4.66 20.84 -5.61
CA ALA A 138 5.00 21.78 -6.69
C ALA A 138 5.21 23.22 -6.19
N CYS A 139 4.37 23.72 -5.28
CA CYS A 139 4.55 25.07 -4.71
C CYS A 139 5.78 25.16 -3.80
N ASN A 140 6.09 24.10 -3.05
CA ASN A 140 7.26 24.06 -2.17
C ASN A 140 8.57 23.93 -2.96
N THR A 141 8.59 23.19 -4.07
CA THR A 141 9.74 23.13 -4.98
C THR A 141 10.00 24.50 -5.61
N ALA A 142 8.98 25.18 -6.12
CA ALA A 142 9.13 26.53 -6.69
C ALA A 142 9.64 27.55 -5.65
N GLY A 143 9.16 27.48 -4.41
CA GLY A 143 9.63 28.35 -3.31
C GLY A 143 11.06 28.06 -2.86
N ASN A 144 11.51 26.81 -2.90
CA ASN A 144 12.90 26.45 -2.56
C ASN A 144 13.89 26.80 -3.68
N THR A 145 13.52 26.64 -4.95
CA THR A 145 14.37 27.08 -6.08
C THR A 145 14.56 28.59 -6.05
N ALA A 146 13.48 29.37 -5.86
CA ALA A 146 13.55 30.82 -5.75
C ALA A 146 14.41 31.29 -4.56
N ARG A 147 14.45 30.54 -3.44
CA ARG A 147 15.33 30.84 -2.30
C ARG A 147 16.79 30.45 -2.55
N GLN A 148 17.06 29.37 -3.28
CA GLN A 148 18.42 28.98 -3.68
C GLN A 148 19.04 29.99 -4.65
N ASP A 149 18.25 30.52 -5.59
CA ASP A 149 18.74 31.51 -6.56
C ASP A 149 19.11 32.86 -5.90
N VAL A 150 18.41 33.25 -4.82
CA VAL A 150 18.75 34.43 -4.02
C VAL A 150 20.03 34.20 -3.20
N ASN A 151 20.22 33.01 -2.62
CA ASN A 151 21.40 32.71 -1.80
C ASN A 151 22.69 32.52 -2.63
N ASN A 152 22.56 31.98 -3.85
CA ASN A 152 23.69 31.82 -4.76
C ASN A 152 24.15 33.17 -5.35
N ASN A 153 23.22 34.11 -5.59
CA ASN A 153 23.58 35.46 -6.03
C ASN A 153 24.18 36.33 -4.89
N ALA A 154 23.81 36.09 -3.63
CA ALA A 154 24.43 36.77 -2.48
C ALA A 154 25.87 36.33 -2.20
N SER A 155 26.28 35.16 -2.72
CA SER A 155 27.64 34.61 -2.50
C SER A 155 28.68 35.08 -3.53
N LEU A 156 28.27 35.81 -4.58
CA LEU A 156 29.16 36.29 -5.65
C LEU A 156 29.65 37.73 -5.45
N SER A 157 29.31 38.41 -4.36
CA SER A 157 29.67 39.82 -4.14
C SER A 157 30.69 40.09 -3.02
N ASN A 158 31.22 39.07 -2.33
CA ASN A 158 32.26 39.25 -1.31
C ASN A 158 33.50 38.42 -1.62
N ALA A 159 34.38 38.98 -2.46
CA ALA A 159 35.77 38.54 -2.56
C ALA A 159 36.64 39.40 -1.64
N PRO A 160 37.25 38.84 -0.57
CA PRO A 160 38.42 39.44 0.04
C PRO A 160 39.69 38.73 -0.45
N SER A 161 40.60 39.60 -0.89
CA SER A 161 42.00 39.34 -1.22
C SER A 161 42.83 38.96 0.02
N THR A 162 43.98 38.33 -0.25
CA THR A 162 45.21 38.13 0.56
C THR A 162 45.43 36.79 1.30
N ASN A 163 46.42 36.06 0.77
CA ASN A 163 47.58 35.38 1.40
C ASN A 163 47.48 34.86 2.84
N ASN A 164 47.70 33.55 3.03
CA ASN A 164 48.86 33.06 3.80
C ASN A 164 49.04 31.53 3.71
N SER A 165 50.30 31.14 3.76
CA SER A 165 50.84 29.78 3.74
C SER A 165 50.57 28.97 5.02
N ALA A 166 50.62 27.65 4.80
CA ALA A 166 51.22 26.62 5.64
C ALA A 166 50.39 25.93 6.76
N VAL A 167 50.68 24.62 6.85
CA VAL A 167 50.39 23.66 7.94
C VAL A 167 48.92 23.20 7.96
N GLY A 168 48.55 21.92 7.92
CA GLY A 168 49.24 20.66 8.08
C GLY A 168 48.16 19.64 8.51
N GLU A 169 48.28 18.40 8.04
CA GLU A 169 47.76 17.17 8.66
C GLU A 169 46.24 16.97 8.84
N GLY A 170 45.73 15.86 8.31
CA GLY A 170 44.33 15.47 8.49
C GLY A 170 43.92 14.22 7.72
N ILE A 171 44.53 13.10 8.12
CA ILE A 171 44.38 11.72 7.66
C ILE A 171 42.97 11.33 7.17
N ARG A 172 42.93 10.79 5.94
CA ARG A 172 41.90 9.85 5.47
C ARG A 172 42.10 8.50 6.14
N SER A 173 41.13 8.06 6.95
CA SER A 173 40.82 6.65 7.29
C SER A 173 39.62 6.72 8.23
N GLY A 174 38.45 6.16 7.97
CA GLY A 174 38.22 4.75 7.69
C GLY A 174 37.46 4.14 8.87
N ILE A 175 36.13 4.31 8.94
CA ILE A 175 35.27 3.49 9.81
C ILE A 175 33.96 3.24 9.08
N GLY A 176 33.90 2.12 8.39
CA GLY A 176 32.73 1.69 7.63
C GLY A 176 32.95 0.29 7.12
N ARG A 177 33.03 -0.68 8.05
CA ARG A 177 32.85 -2.13 7.84
C ARG A 177 33.23 -2.88 9.13
N ASP A 178 32.34 -2.89 10.13
CA ASP A 178 32.44 -3.85 11.25
C ASP A 178 31.11 -4.00 12.02
N ARG A 179 30.05 -4.39 11.30
CA ARG A 179 28.80 -4.89 11.92
C ARG A 179 28.21 -6.12 11.23
N ARG A 180 28.94 -6.74 10.27
CA ARG A 180 28.44 -7.89 9.50
C ARG A 180 29.01 -9.25 9.93
N ARG A 181 29.96 -9.30 10.88
CA ARG A 181 30.54 -10.57 11.37
C ARG A 181 30.05 -11.06 12.73
N GLU A 182 29.25 -10.27 13.46
CA GLU A 182 28.83 -10.64 14.82
C GLU A 182 27.54 -11.49 14.90
N ILE A 183 26.88 -11.79 13.76
CA ILE A 183 25.65 -12.59 13.75
C ILE A 183 25.90 -14.05 13.32
N GLU A 184 27.02 -14.35 12.66
CA GLU A 184 27.31 -15.72 12.18
C GLU A 184 27.95 -16.64 13.24
N GLU A 185 28.46 -16.11 14.37
CA GLU A 185 29.07 -16.93 15.44
C GLU A 185 28.08 -17.44 16.51
N ARG A 186 26.77 -17.16 16.41
CA ARG A 186 25.78 -17.58 17.41
C ARG A 186 24.92 -18.79 17.02
N GLN A 187 25.09 -19.37 15.84
CA GLN A 187 24.40 -20.61 15.46
C GLN A 187 25.42 -21.67 15.05
N GLY A 188 25.81 -22.49 16.02
CA GLY A 188 26.66 -23.64 15.83
C GLY A 188 26.02 -24.68 14.91
N VAL A 189 26.20 -24.51 13.60
CA VAL A 189 25.95 -25.55 12.60
C VAL A 189 27.31 -26.11 12.20
N LYS A 190 27.68 -27.23 12.81
CA LYS A 190 28.75 -28.10 12.32
C LYS A 190 28.23 -28.79 11.05
N ILE A 191 29.02 -28.72 9.98
CA ILE A 191 28.96 -29.66 8.85
C ILE A 191 29.51 -31.00 9.34
#